data_AF-A0A3D4BTI1-F1
#
_entry.id   AF-A0A3D4BTI1-F1
#
_cell.length_a   1.000
_cell.length_b   1.000
_cell.length_c   1.000
_cell.angle_alpha   90.00
_cell.angle_beta   90.00
_cell.angle_gamma   90.00
#
_symmetry.space_group_name_H-M   'P 1'
#
loop_
_entity.id
_entity.type
_entity.pdbx_description
1 polymer ?
#
loop_
_entity_poly.entity_id
_entity_poly.type
_entity_poly.pdbx_seq_one_letter_code
_entity_poly.pdbx_strand_id
1 'polypeptide(L)' 'MKKWILKAVIQKAISWLPASQNINFLFQKYVTKGVRLSDQYFTDKLVHASDHLMYFQNYRKTESFKALE' A
#
# COMPACT_ATOMS: atom_id res chain seq x y z
N MET A 1 -13.32 -17.47 12.44
CA MET A 1 -13.62 -16.38 11.48
C MET A 1 -12.50 -16.27 10.45
N LYS A 2 -12.83 -16.08 9.16
CA LYS A 2 -11.81 -15.85 8.13
C LYS A 2 -11.09 -14.51 8.41
N LYS A 3 -9.76 -14.51 8.38
CA LYS A 3 -8.92 -13.34 8.73
C LYS A 3 -9.29 -12.07 7.94
N TRP A 4 -9.81 -12.21 6.72
CA TRP A 4 -10.24 -11.08 5.89
C TRP A 4 -11.53 -10.40 6.39
N ILE A 5 -12.46 -11.18 6.96
CA ILE A 5 -13.72 -10.65 7.51
C ILE A 5 -13.41 -9.75 8.71
N LEU A 6 -12.50 -10.20 9.58
CA LEU A 6 -12.06 -9.41 10.72
C LEU A 6 -11.41 -8.09 10.29
N LYS A 7 -10.56 -8.13 9.25
CA LYS A 7 -9.98 -6.91 8.67
C LYS A 7 -11.08 -5.97 8.15
N ALA A 8 -12.07 -6.48 7.42
CA ALA A 8 -13.16 -5.68 6.88
C ALA A 8 -14.02 -5.02 7.98
N VAL A 9 -14.33 -5.75 9.05
CA VAL A 9 -15.10 -5.22 10.19
C VAL A 9 -14.33 -4.10 10.90
N ILE A 10 -13.03 -4.31 11.17
CA ILE A 10 -12.18 -3.28 11.80
C ILE A 10 -12.11 -2.03 10.90
N GLN A 11 -11.94 -2.20 9.60
CA GLN A 11 -11.91 -1.09 8.64
C GLN A 11 -13.25 -0.34 8.59
N LYS A 12 -14.37 -1.05 8.59
CA LYS A 12 -15.71 -0.45 8.63
C LYS A 12 -15.93 0.35 9.92
N ALA A 13 -15.48 -0.18 11.07
CA ALA A 13 -15.56 0.54 12.34
C ALA A 13 -14.73 1.83 12.33
N ILE A 14 -13.48 1.78 11.84
CA ILE A 14 -12.62 2.98 11.71
C ILE A 14 -13.25 4.01 10.76
N SER A 15 -13.92 3.57 9.68
CA SER A 15 -14.54 4.47 8.69
C SER A 15 -15.69 5.31 9.23
N TRP A 16 -16.34 4.87 10.32
CA TRP A 16 -17.47 5.56 10.93
C TRP A 16 -17.08 6.56 12.02
N LEU A 17 -15.80 6.59 12.42
CA LEU A 17 -15.33 7.50 13.46
C LEU A 17 -15.00 8.89 12.87
N PRO A 18 -15.26 9.98 13.60
CA PRO A 18 -14.81 11.30 13.21
C PRO A 18 -13.28 11.33 13.15
N ALA A 19 -12.71 12.03 12.16
CA ALA A 19 -11.28 12.01 11.88
C ALA A 19 -10.69 10.60 11.66
N SER A 20 -11.44 9.73 10.95
CA SER A 20 -11.04 8.36 10.58
C SER A 20 -9.64 8.24 9.98
N GLN A 21 -9.16 9.26 9.26
CA GLN A 21 -7.77 9.33 8.75
C GLN A 21 -6.73 9.34 9.88
N ASN A 22 -6.94 10.16 10.92
CA ASN A 22 -6.03 10.25 12.07
C ASN A 22 -6.04 8.95 12.88
N ILE A 23 -7.22 8.34 13.05
CA ILE A 23 -7.38 7.07 13.76
C ILE A 23 -6.70 5.94 12.99
N ASN A 24 -6.88 5.90 11.67
CA ASN A 24 -6.18 4.95 10.81
C ASN A 24 -4.66 5.15 10.89
N PHE A 25 -4.18 6.40 10.85
CA PHE A 25 -2.76 6.70 11.01
C PHE A 25 -2.20 6.23 12.36
N LEU A 26 -2.92 6.47 13.46
CA LEU A 26 -2.53 5.99 14.80
C LEU A 26 -2.49 4.46 14.84
N PHE A 27 -3.51 3.79 14.29
CA PHE A 27 -3.54 2.33 14.22
C PHE A 27 -2.38 1.78 13.38
N GLN A 28 -2.06 2.43 12.26
CA GLN A 28 -0.93 2.05 11.42
C GLN A 28 0.41 2.31 12.09
N LYS A 29 0.54 3.40 12.85
CA LYS A 29 1.78 3.77 13.55
C LYS A 29 2.07 2.85 14.75
N TYR A 30 1.06 2.54 15.55
CA TYR A 30 1.23 1.82 16.82
C TYR A 30 0.92 0.33 16.76
N VAL A 31 -0.09 -0.09 15.99
CA VAL A 31 -0.53 -1.49 15.95
C VAL A 31 0.14 -2.26 14.82
N THR A 32 -0.02 -1.81 13.56
CA THR A 32 0.56 -2.52 12.42
C THR A 32 2.01 -2.16 12.15
N LYS A 33 2.49 -1.04 12.73
CA LYS A 33 3.81 -0.45 12.47
C LYS A 33 4.07 -0.20 10.97
N GLY A 34 3.00 -0.08 10.18
CA GLY A 34 3.07 0.13 8.72
C GLY A 34 3.58 1.51 8.32
N VAL A 35 3.70 2.45 9.27
CA VAL A 35 4.24 3.81 9.05
C VAL A 35 5.67 3.95 9.60
N ARG A 36 6.40 2.84 9.74
CA ARG A 36 7.82 2.91 10.09
C ARG A 36 8.63 3.34 8.87
N LEU A 37 8.92 4.63 8.82
CA LEU A 37 9.95 5.19 7.95
C LEU A 37 11.31 4.79 8.54
N SER A 38 12.08 4.02 7.76
CA SER A 38 13.48 3.72 8.04
C SER A 38 14.27 3.98 6.76
N ASP A 39 15.56 4.26 6.90
CA ASP A 39 16.42 4.52 5.75
C ASP A 39 16.45 3.32 4.79
N GLN A 40 16.39 2.09 5.34
CA GLN A 40 16.24 0.88 4.55
C GLN A 40 14.93 0.87 3.75
N TYR A 41 13.80 1.09 4.41
CA TYR A 41 12.50 1.11 3.74
C TYR A 41 12.40 2.21 2.68
N PHE A 42 13.01 3.37 2.92
CA PHE A 42 13.08 4.45 1.95
C PHE A 42 13.95 4.07 0.74
N THR A 43 15.12 3.50 0.98
CA THR A 43 16.01 2.97 -0.07
C THR A 43 15.30 1.92 -0.92
N ASP A 44 14.60 0.97 -0.29
CA ASP A 44 13.84 -0.07 -0.99
C ASP A 44 12.77 0.56 -1.91
N LYS A 45 12.08 1.63 -1.45
CA LYS A 45 11.12 2.36 -2.27
C LYS A 45 11.76 3.10 -3.43
N LEU A 46 12.95 3.66 -3.26
CA LEU A 46 13.71 4.29 -4.36
C LEU A 46 14.12 3.27 -5.42
N VAL A 47 14.60 2.09 -5.00
CA VAL A 47 14.94 1.00 -5.92
C VAL A 47 13.71 0.57 -6.71
N HIS A 48 12.59 0.31 -6.05
CA HIS A 48 11.34 -0.05 -6.74
C HIS A 48 10.86 1.05 -7.71
N ALA A 49 11.00 2.33 -7.35
CA ALA A 49 10.65 3.42 -8.24
C ALA A 49 11.55 3.45 -9.49
N SER A 50 12.86 3.21 -9.31
CA SER A 50 13.82 3.08 -10.41
C SER A 50 13.48 1.90 -11.32
N ASP A 51 13.17 0.74 -10.74
CA ASP A 51 12.75 -0.46 -11.47
C ASP A 51 11.49 -0.16 -12.29
N HIS A 52 10.46 0.44 -11.68
CA HIS A 52 9.23 0.79 -12.37
C HIS A 52 9.47 1.74 -13.56
N LEU A 53 10.35 2.74 -13.40
CA LEU A 53 10.73 3.63 -14.49
C LEU A 53 11.47 2.89 -15.61
N MET A 54 12.41 2.02 -15.25
CA MET A 54 13.15 1.19 -16.21
C MET A 54 12.18 0.27 -16.98
N TYR A 55 11.30 -0.45 -16.30
CA TYR A 55 10.29 -1.31 -16.94
C TYR A 55 9.37 -0.49 -17.83
N PHE A 56 8.89 0.66 -17.35
CA PHE A 56 8.07 1.54 -18.18
C PHE A 56 8.82 1.96 -19.45
N GLN A 57 10.07 2.40 -19.35
CA GLN A 57 10.87 2.80 -20.51
C GLN A 57 11.10 1.65 -21.50
N ASN A 58 11.39 0.45 -20.98
CA ASN A 58 11.70 -0.74 -21.78
C ASN A 58 10.46 -1.31 -22.48
N TYR A 59 9.28 -1.24 -21.85
CA TYR A 59 8.08 -1.91 -22.32
C TYR A 59 6.95 -0.97 -22.77
N ARG A 60 7.11 0.36 -22.67
CA ARG A 60 6.10 1.37 -23.09
C ARG A 60 5.60 1.24 -24.54
N LYS A 61 6.36 0.57 -25.41
CA LYS A 61 6.02 0.37 -26.82
C LYS A 61 5.30 -0.96 -27.11
N THR A 62 5.00 -1.76 -26.09
CA THR A 62 4.20 -2.98 -26.29
C THR A 62 2.76 -2.56 -26.55
N GLU A 63 2.35 -2.54 -27.83
CA GLU A 63 1.00 -2.16 -28.30
C GLU A 63 -0.12 -3.14 -27.92
N SER A 64 0.05 -3.93 -26.86
CA SER A 64 -1.01 -4.82 -26.41
C SER A 64 -0.93 -5.03 -24.90
N PHE A 65 -1.70 -4.25 -24.15
CA PHE A 65 -2.00 -4.56 -22.76
C PHE A 65 -2.93 -5.78 -22.72
N LYS A 66 -2.35 -6.99 -22.75
CA LYS A 66 -3.06 -8.23 -22.43
C LYS A 66 -2.98 -8.49 -20.92
N ALA A 67 -3.72 -7.72 -20.13
CA ALA A 67 -3.75 -7.95 -18.68
C ALA A 67 -4.88 -8.90 -18.23
N LEU A 68 -5.68 -9.43 -19.16
CA LEU A 68 -6.90 -10.18 -18.86
C LEU A 68 -7.20 -11.32 -19.87
N GLU A 69 -6.17 -11.98 -20.43
CA GLU A 69 -6.33 -13.31 -21.04
C GLU A 69 -5.66 -14.38 -20.18
#